data_AF-A0A7W0ZTX5-F1
#
_entry.id   AF-A0A7W0ZTX5-F1
#
_cell.length_a   1.000
_cell.length_b   1.000
_cell.length_c   1.000
_cell.angle_alpha   90.00
_cell.angle_beta   90.00
_cell.angle_gamma   90.00
#
_symmetry.space_group_name_H-M   'P 1'
#
loop_
_entity.id
_entity.type
_entity.pdbx_description
1 polymer ?
#
loop_
_entity_poly.entity_id
_entity_poly.type
_entity_poly.pdbx_seq_one_letter_code
_entity_poly.pdbx_strand_id
1 'polypeptide(L)'
;MRARPFPVVVALAAVTACGDPPPPTPDASLDAPRDSGSDARLCAMPGDCPCFTNYDCPVTHACVSQDPNGNSVSCIEGPRGAGLPGSPCTGEADCTSALCVDDSMGGMRCSDVCTSPSTCPAELPRCISIGGQGICARQP
;
A
#
# COMPACT_ATOMS: atom_id res chain seq x y z
N MET A 1 32.68 -13.29 -58.74
CA MET A 1 33.23 -12.05 -58.15
C MET A 1 33.23 -10.94 -59.20
N ARG A 2 32.25 -10.02 -59.16
CA ARG A 2 32.31 -8.72 -59.83
C ARG A 2 31.51 -7.72 -59.00
N ALA A 3 32.24 -6.86 -58.29
CA ALA A 3 31.68 -5.76 -57.50
C ALA A 3 31.24 -4.63 -58.42
N ARG A 4 30.09 -4.02 -58.13
CA ARG A 4 29.66 -2.75 -58.73
C ARG A 4 29.61 -1.68 -57.63
N PRO A 5 30.16 -0.47 -57.87
CA PRO A 5 30.10 0.62 -56.92
C PRO A 5 28.75 1.34 -57.07
N PHE A 6 28.07 1.59 -55.95
CA PHE A 6 26.92 2.49 -55.91
C PHE A 6 27.34 3.83 -55.28
N PRO A 7 26.90 4.97 -55.84
CA PRO A 7 27.28 6.29 -55.36
C PRO A 7 26.59 6.61 -54.03
N VAL A 8 27.39 7.14 -53.11
CA VAL A 8 26.96 7.72 -51.84
C VAL A 8 26.26 9.05 -52.14
N VAL A 9 24.96 9.11 -51.86
CA VAL A 9 24.20 10.38 -51.84
C VAL A 9 24.14 10.84 -50.39
N VAL A 10 24.95 11.85 -50.06
CA VAL A 10 24.87 12.59 -48.79
C VAL A 10 23.74 13.59 -48.93
N ALA A 11 22.62 13.33 -48.27
CA ALA A 11 21.56 14.31 -48.09
C ALA A 11 21.75 14.99 -46.73
N LEU A 12 22.22 16.25 -46.75
CA LEU A 12 22.05 17.19 -45.64
C LEU A 12 20.56 17.53 -45.54
N ALA A 13 19.90 17.05 -44.50
CA ALA A 13 18.59 17.55 -44.09
C ALA A 13 18.79 18.51 -42.92
N ALA A 14 18.25 19.71 -43.09
CA ALA A 14 18.37 20.84 -42.17
C ALA A 14 17.79 20.53 -40.78
N VAL A 15 18.54 20.99 -39.78
CA VAL A 15 18.15 21.14 -38.39
C VAL A 15 16.95 22.08 -38.27
N THR A 16 15.77 21.52 -38.10
CA THR A 16 14.64 22.23 -37.47
C THR A 16 14.59 21.75 -36.03
N ALA A 17 15.27 22.47 -35.15
CA ALA A 17 15.16 22.29 -33.72
C ALA A 17 13.77 22.76 -33.28
N CYS A 18 12.79 21.85 -33.32
CA CYS A 18 11.60 21.98 -32.51
C CYS A 18 12.07 21.92 -31.06
N GLY A 19 11.91 23.01 -30.32
CA GLY A 19 12.22 23.07 -28.90
C GLY A 19 11.48 21.95 -28.19
N ASP A 20 12.24 21.00 -27.64
CA ASP A 20 11.75 20.02 -26.69
C ASP A 20 11.09 20.79 -25.53
N PRO A 21 9.79 20.59 -25.26
CA PRO A 21 9.25 21.01 -23.98
C PRO A 21 10.03 20.26 -22.90
N PRO A 22 10.43 20.92 -21.80
CA PRO A 22 11.14 20.25 -20.72
C PRO A 22 10.32 19.02 -20.30
N PRO A 23 10.98 17.88 -19.98
CA PRO A 23 10.27 16.72 -19.49
C PRO A 23 9.41 17.15 -18.30
N PRO A 24 8.18 16.61 -18.15
CA PRO A 24 7.41 16.86 -16.95
C PRO A 24 8.35 16.50 -15.79
N THR A 25 8.64 17.49 -14.95
CA THR A 25 9.23 17.21 -13.65
C THR A 25 8.39 16.11 -13.04
N PRO A 26 8.99 15.03 -12.51
CA PRO A 26 8.20 14.12 -11.71
C PRO A 26 7.52 15.01 -10.67
N ASP A 27 6.20 15.08 -10.74
CA ASP A 27 5.41 15.50 -9.61
C ASP A 27 5.90 14.60 -8.49
N ALA A 28 6.80 15.15 -7.68
CA ALA A 28 6.78 14.91 -6.26
C ALA A 28 5.40 15.37 -5.80
N SER A 29 4.37 14.61 -6.20
CA SER A 29 3.24 14.33 -5.36
C SER A 29 3.89 13.85 -4.10
N LEU A 30 4.08 14.83 -3.22
CA LEU A 30 3.94 14.70 -1.81
C LEU A 30 3.29 13.34 -1.54
N ASP A 31 4.11 12.36 -1.15
CA ASP A 31 3.80 11.54 0.00
C ASP A 31 3.46 12.53 1.11
N ALA A 32 2.28 13.13 1.02
CA ALA A 32 1.64 13.73 2.15
C ALA A 32 1.63 12.56 3.13
N PRO A 33 2.31 12.67 4.28
CA PRO A 33 2.01 11.74 5.35
C PRO A 33 0.48 11.78 5.43
N ARG A 34 -0.17 10.63 5.21
CA ARG A 34 -1.60 10.48 5.49
C ARG A 34 -1.75 11.12 6.86
N ASP A 35 -2.38 12.28 6.88
CA ASP A 35 -2.58 13.03 8.10
C ASP A 35 -3.57 12.18 8.88
N SER A 36 -3.04 11.22 9.65
CA SER A 36 -3.74 10.44 10.66
C SER A 36 -4.10 11.36 11.83
N GLY A 37 -4.52 12.60 11.54
CA GLY A 37 -4.93 13.64 12.48
C GLY A 37 -6.25 13.34 13.18
N SER A 38 -6.53 12.07 13.47
CA SER A 38 -7.12 11.76 14.75
C SER A 38 -5.94 11.76 15.72
N ASP A 39 -5.80 12.81 16.53
CA ASP A 39 -4.92 12.84 17.70
C ASP A 39 -4.75 11.42 18.20
N ALA A 40 -3.58 10.81 17.95
CA ALA A 40 -3.27 9.48 18.43
C ALA A 40 -3.14 9.62 19.95
N ARG A 41 -4.29 9.74 20.62
CA ARG A 41 -4.41 9.76 22.05
C ARG A 41 -3.76 8.46 22.45
N LEU A 42 -2.62 8.56 23.13
CA LEU A 42 -2.16 7.47 23.98
C LEU A 42 -3.30 7.23 24.95
N CYS A 43 -4.13 6.24 24.66
CA CYS A 43 -5.33 6.02 25.43
C CYS A 43 -4.89 5.56 26.81
N ALA A 44 -5.40 6.24 27.84
CA ALA A 44 -4.95 6.07 29.21
C ALA A 44 -5.14 4.63 29.70
N MET A 45 -6.03 3.86 29.05
CA MET A 45 -6.28 2.45 29.32
C MET A 45 -6.39 1.65 28.01
N PRO A 46 -5.92 0.39 27.99
CA PRO A 46 -5.90 -0.49 26.81
C PRO A 46 -7.29 -0.91 26.26
N GLY A 47 -8.39 -0.36 26.77
CA GLY A 47 -9.75 -0.56 26.26
C GLY A 47 -10.50 0.72 25.88
N ASP A 48 -9.92 1.91 26.12
CA ASP A 48 -10.57 3.19 25.81
C ASP A 48 -10.49 3.57 24.31
N CYS A 49 -9.58 2.93 23.58
CA CYS A 49 -9.42 3.13 22.14
C CYS A 49 -9.14 1.81 21.44
N PRO A 50 -10.20 1.08 21.03
CA PRO A 50 -10.02 -0.02 20.12
C PRO A 50 -9.42 0.52 18.83
N CYS A 51 -8.29 -0.05 18.42
CA CYS A 51 -7.72 0.20 17.10
C CYS A 51 -8.26 -0.86 16.13
N PHE A 52 -8.44 -0.48 14.87
CA PHE A 52 -8.82 -1.40 13.81
C PHE A 52 -7.60 -1.77 12.96
N THR A 53 -6.65 -0.85 12.81
CA THR A 53 -5.38 -1.01 12.10
C THR A 53 -4.26 -0.29 12.82
N ASN A 54 -3.02 -0.54 12.39
CA ASN A 54 -1.87 0.26 12.82
C ASN A 54 -2.02 1.77 12.52
N TYR A 55 -2.88 2.17 11.59
CA TYR A 55 -3.10 3.59 11.27
C TYR A 55 -3.89 4.33 12.35
N ASP A 56 -4.58 3.61 13.22
CA ASP A 56 -5.29 4.16 14.38
C ASP A 56 -4.36 4.37 15.59
N CYS A 57 -3.12 3.87 15.50
CA CYS A 57 -2.13 3.93 16.58
C CYS A 57 -1.03 4.96 16.31
N PRO A 58 -0.37 5.48 17.37
CA PRO A 58 0.88 6.24 17.22
C PRO A 58 1.93 5.45 16.42
N VAL A 59 2.83 6.15 15.72
CA VAL A 59 3.86 5.50 14.87
C VAL A 59 4.80 4.54 15.62
N THR A 60 4.92 4.70 16.94
CA THR A 60 5.71 3.83 17.83
C THR A 60 4.92 2.65 18.40
N HIS A 61 3.65 2.49 18.02
CA HIS A 61 2.74 1.46 18.50
C HIS A 61 2.21 0.61 17.35
N ALA A 62 1.88 -0.63 17.69
CA ALA A 62 1.18 -1.58 16.84
C ALA A 62 -0.22 -1.83 17.40
N CYS A 63 -1.19 -1.98 16.51
CA CYS A 63 -2.52 -2.46 16.83
C CYS A 63 -2.46 -3.98 16.98
N VAL A 64 -2.78 -4.49 18.16
CA VAL A 64 -2.64 -5.90 18.49
C VAL A 64 -3.90 -6.41 19.16
N SER A 65 -4.39 -7.55 18.67
CA SER A 65 -5.41 -8.36 19.34
C SER A 65 -4.80 -9.03 20.58
N GLN A 66 -5.25 -8.64 21.78
CA GLN A 66 -4.76 -9.15 23.06
C GLN A 66 -5.32 -10.53 23.45
N ASP A 67 -6.41 -10.95 22.81
CA ASP A 67 -7.01 -12.25 23.02
C ASP A 67 -7.24 -12.97 21.69
N PRO A 68 -7.22 -14.32 21.70
CA PRO A 68 -7.37 -15.12 20.49
C PRO A 68 -8.74 -14.99 19.82
N ASN A 69 -9.73 -14.38 20.48
CA ASN A 69 -11.05 -14.14 19.89
C ASN A 69 -11.13 -12.75 19.23
N GLY A 70 -10.09 -11.92 19.33
CA GLY A 70 -10.10 -10.55 18.80
C GLY A 70 -11.05 -9.61 19.52
N ASN A 71 -11.46 -9.92 20.76
CA ASN A 71 -12.44 -9.12 21.50
C ASN A 71 -11.82 -7.86 22.15
N SER A 72 -10.51 -7.86 22.35
CA SER A 72 -9.72 -6.80 22.94
C SER A 72 -8.60 -6.46 21.99
N VAL A 73 -8.76 -5.37 21.24
CA VAL A 73 -7.74 -4.85 20.33
C VAL A 73 -7.27 -3.51 20.85
N SER A 74 -5.96 -3.30 20.90
CA SER A 74 -5.38 -2.10 21.50
C SER A 74 -4.05 -1.73 20.88
N CYS A 75 -3.70 -0.44 20.93
CA CYS A 75 -2.37 0.03 20.57
C CYS A 75 -1.36 -0.32 21.67
N ILE A 76 -0.38 -1.17 21.36
CA ILE A 76 0.70 -1.56 22.27
C ILE A 76 2.02 -1.00 21.71
N GLU A 77 2.89 -0.51 22.59
CA GLU A 77 4.23 -0.06 22.20
C GLU A 77 5.01 -1.21 21.54
N GLY A 78 5.53 -0.97 20.34
CA GLY A 78 6.23 -2.00 19.59
C GLY A 78 6.36 -1.69 18.10
N PRO A 79 7.26 -2.43 17.40
CA PRO A 79 7.39 -2.30 15.96
C PRO A 79 6.12 -2.80 15.26
N ARG A 80 5.74 -2.10 14.19
CA ARG A 80 4.74 -2.58 13.24
C ARG A 80 5.34 -3.65 12.34
N GLY A 81 4.48 -4.47 11.76
CA GLY A 81 4.87 -5.34 10.66
C GLY A 81 5.40 -4.56 9.46
N ALA A 82 6.16 -5.23 8.60
CA ALA A 82 6.73 -4.65 7.39
C ALA A 82 6.07 -5.16 6.10
N GLY A 83 5.15 -6.13 6.21
CA GLY A 83 4.43 -6.72 5.10
C GLY A 83 3.54 -5.68 4.42
N LEU A 84 3.67 -5.57 3.10
CA LEU A 84 2.85 -4.70 2.27
C LEU A 84 1.55 -5.42 1.87
N PRO A 85 0.49 -4.68 1.51
CA PRO A 85 -0.77 -5.28 1.05
C PRO A 85 -0.53 -6.27 -0.09
N GLY A 86 -1.09 -7.48 0.03
CA GLY A 86 -0.90 -8.59 -0.89
C GLY A 86 0.27 -9.53 -0.53
N SER A 87 1.18 -9.13 0.36
CA SER A 87 2.30 -9.99 0.82
C SER A 87 1.78 -11.15 1.68
N PRO A 88 2.42 -12.34 1.68
CA PRO A 88 2.05 -13.42 2.59
C PRO A 88 2.28 -13.02 4.06
N CYS A 89 1.43 -13.50 4.95
CA CYS A 89 1.55 -13.32 6.40
C CYS A 89 1.15 -14.58 7.17
N THR A 90 1.59 -14.65 8.43
CA THR A 90 1.20 -15.68 9.41
C THR A 90 0.37 -15.08 10.56
N GLY A 91 0.38 -13.76 10.70
CA GLY A 91 -0.50 -13.03 11.60
C GLY A 91 -0.43 -11.52 11.40
N GLU A 92 -1.23 -10.80 12.18
CA GLU A 92 -1.36 -9.34 12.15
C GLU A 92 0.00 -8.62 12.31
N ALA A 93 0.88 -9.15 13.16
CA ALA A 93 2.20 -8.60 13.44
C ALA A 93 3.15 -8.57 12.21
N ASP A 94 2.85 -9.35 11.16
CA ASP A 94 3.66 -9.35 9.94
C ASP A 94 3.33 -8.15 9.04
N CYS A 95 2.16 -7.54 9.21
CA CYS A 95 1.59 -6.58 8.26
C CYS A 95 1.73 -5.13 8.72
N THR A 96 2.04 -4.24 7.77
CA THR A 96 2.16 -2.80 8.04
C THR A 96 0.87 -2.20 8.58
N SER A 97 -0.27 -2.70 8.13
CA SER A 97 -1.63 -2.30 8.55
C SER A 97 -2.14 -3.04 9.81
N ALA A 98 -1.46 -4.08 10.28
CA ALA A 98 -1.95 -5.09 11.22
C ALA A 98 -3.10 -5.98 10.70
N LEU A 99 -3.43 -5.95 9.41
CA LEU A 99 -4.48 -6.80 8.84
C LEU A 99 -3.86 -7.99 8.11
N CYS A 100 -4.10 -9.21 8.61
CA CYS A 100 -3.73 -10.46 7.94
C CYS A 100 -5.01 -11.26 7.65
N VAL A 101 -5.37 -11.38 6.37
CA VAL A 101 -6.65 -11.97 5.94
C VAL A 101 -6.41 -13.25 5.15
N ASP A 102 -7.33 -14.20 5.26
CA ASP A 102 -7.28 -15.44 4.50
C ASP A 102 -7.27 -15.17 2.99
N ASP A 103 -6.43 -15.93 2.30
CA ASP A 103 -6.41 -16.06 0.86
C ASP A 103 -7.11 -17.37 0.46
N SER A 104 -7.93 -17.33 -0.59
CA SER A 104 -8.76 -18.46 -1.04
C SER A 104 -7.97 -19.73 -1.43
N MET A 105 -6.63 -19.66 -1.52
CA MET A 105 -5.75 -20.80 -1.79
C MET A 105 -5.16 -21.42 -0.50
N GLY A 106 -5.64 -21.00 0.68
CA GLY A 106 -5.28 -21.61 1.96
C GLY A 106 -4.05 -20.99 2.64
N GLY A 107 -3.57 -19.83 2.17
CA GLY A 107 -2.62 -18.98 2.89
C GLY A 107 -3.29 -17.74 3.46
N MET A 108 -2.52 -16.87 4.10
CA MET A 108 -2.98 -15.55 4.54
C MET A 108 -2.13 -14.46 3.91
N ARG A 109 -2.72 -13.28 3.69
CA ARG A 109 -2.05 -12.13 3.10
C ARG A 109 -2.34 -10.85 3.85
N CYS A 110 -1.35 -9.97 3.87
CA CYS A 110 -1.50 -8.64 4.42
C CYS A 110 -2.54 -7.86 3.62
N SER A 111 -3.48 -7.24 4.32
CA SER A 111 -4.52 -6.38 3.76
C SER A 111 -4.23 -4.92 4.08
N ASP A 112 -5.05 -4.01 3.57
CA ASP A 112 -5.05 -2.59 3.92
C ASP A 112 -6.49 -2.07 3.93
N VAL A 113 -6.67 -0.87 4.47
CA VAL A 113 -7.91 -0.12 4.37
C VAL A 113 -8.10 0.40 2.94
N CYS A 114 -9.35 0.36 2.49
CA CYS A 114 -9.73 0.78 1.16
C CYS A 114 -11.03 1.58 1.19
N THR A 115 -11.17 2.48 0.23
CA THR A 115 -12.43 3.20 -0.04
C THR A 115 -13.06 2.75 -1.35
N SER A 116 -12.31 2.06 -2.20
CA SER A 116 -12.79 1.48 -3.44
C SER A 116 -11.96 0.23 -3.81
N PRO A 117 -12.47 -0.68 -4.65
CA PRO A 117 -11.70 -1.85 -5.10
C PRO A 117 -10.41 -1.49 -5.85
N SER A 118 -10.36 -0.30 -6.46
CA SER A 118 -9.19 0.14 -7.24
C SER A 118 -7.95 0.46 -6.41
N THR A 119 -8.10 0.70 -5.10
CA THR A 119 -6.98 0.93 -4.19
C THR A 119 -6.39 -0.37 -3.65
N CYS A 120 -6.99 -1.51 -3.97
CA CYS A 120 -6.55 -2.79 -3.49
C CYS A 120 -5.56 -3.47 -4.44
N PRO A 121 -4.59 -4.22 -3.92
CA PRO A 121 -3.64 -4.95 -4.74
C PRO A 121 -4.35 -6.07 -5.52
N ALA A 122 -3.74 -6.52 -6.62
CA ALA A 122 -4.32 -7.55 -7.48
C ALA A 122 -4.57 -8.87 -6.73
N GLU A 123 -3.79 -9.14 -5.67
CA GLU A 123 -3.92 -10.28 -4.78
C GLU A 123 -5.14 -10.19 -3.86
N LEU A 124 -5.70 -8.99 -3.63
CA LEU A 124 -6.86 -8.74 -2.76
C LEU A 124 -7.83 -7.76 -3.44
N PRO A 125 -8.40 -8.07 -4.62
CA PRO A 125 -8.97 -7.07 -5.53
C PRO A 125 -10.32 -6.47 -5.10
N ARG A 126 -10.84 -6.82 -3.92
CA ARG A 126 -12.15 -6.37 -3.43
C ARG A 126 -11.97 -5.42 -2.26
N CYS A 127 -12.79 -4.38 -2.23
CA CYS A 127 -12.96 -3.57 -1.03
C CYS A 127 -14.27 -3.96 -0.33
N ILE A 128 -14.19 -4.60 0.83
CA ILE A 128 -15.34 -5.04 1.62
C ILE A 128 -15.49 -4.18 2.87
N SER A 129 -16.71 -3.74 3.19
CA SER A 129 -16.96 -2.96 4.41
C SER A 129 -17.27 -3.87 5.60
N ILE A 130 -16.53 -3.66 6.69
CA ILE A 130 -16.74 -4.28 8.00
C ILE A 130 -16.85 -3.15 9.02
N GLY A 131 -17.99 -3.04 9.72
CA GLY A 131 -18.19 -1.99 10.72
C GLY A 131 -18.05 -0.55 10.19
N GLY A 132 -18.28 -0.33 8.89
CA GLY A 132 -18.13 0.97 8.24
C GLY A 132 -16.72 1.28 7.69
N GLN A 133 -15.73 0.44 7.99
CA GLN A 133 -14.37 0.53 7.44
C GLN A 133 -14.22 -0.43 6.26
N GLY A 134 -13.62 0.01 5.15
CA GLY A 134 -13.33 -0.87 4.02
C GLY A 134 -11.98 -1.56 4.18
N ILE A 135 -11.90 -2.86 3.88
CA ILE A 135 -10.64 -3.63 3.83
C ILE A 135 -10.47 -4.35 2.49
N CYS A 136 -9.22 -4.51 2.06
CA CYS A 136 -8.89 -5.27 0.87
C CYS A 136 -9.01 -6.78 1.13
N ALA A 137 -9.80 -7.47 0.33
CA ALA A 137 -10.05 -8.90 0.48
C ALA A 137 -10.16 -9.59 -0.89
N ARG A 138 -10.22 -10.92 -0.89
CA ARG A 138 -10.57 -11.69 -2.08
C ARG A 138 -12.09 -11.80 -2.25
N GLN A 139 -12.52 -12.28 -3.43
CA GLN A 139 -13.90 -12.73 -3.61
C GLN A 139 -14.15 -14.01 -2.78
N PRO A 140 -15.32 -14.14 -2.15
CA PRO A 140 -15.74 -15.39 -1.51
C PRO A 140 -15.92 -16.52 -2.52
#